data_AF-A0A5Q0H0G3-F1
#
_entry.id   AF-A0A5Q0H0G3-F1
#
_cell.length_a   1.000
_cell.length_b   1.000
_cell.length_c   1.000
_cell.angle_alpha   90.00
_cell.angle_beta   90.00
_cell.angle_gamma   90.00
#
_symmetry.space_group_name_H-M   'P 1'
#
loop_
_entity.id
_entity.type
_entity.pdbx_description
1 polymer ?
#
loop_
_entity_poly.entity_id
_entity_poly.type
_entity_poly.pdbx_seq_one_letter_code
_entity_poly.pdbx_strand_id
1 'polypeptide(L)'
;MTSNAARSLGEELRRVRVAEGLSLRAMARRLGLSAHSALVDFERGQRVPSPAVLAGYVRIDGVDAAVLRTMREAVVRERLRERSGEPVVVVGSQVGGRVGGLCAVLRAAARLLSRCAACVEAAARWFEKRGGRV
;
A
#
# COMPACT_ATOMS: atom_id res chain seq x y z
N MET A 1 13.41 -11.02 15.68
CA MET A 1 12.82 -9.71 16.02
C MET A 1 12.50 -8.99 14.71
N THR A 2 11.40 -8.24 14.62
CA THR A 2 11.09 -7.50 13.38
C THR A 2 11.95 -6.24 13.30
N SER A 3 12.69 -6.09 12.19
CA SER A 3 13.58 -4.96 11.92
C SER A 3 12.83 -3.63 11.85
N ASN A 4 13.49 -2.50 12.16
CA ASN A 4 12.81 -1.19 12.18
C ASN A 4 12.34 -0.80 10.77
N ALA A 5 13.16 -1.05 9.74
CA ALA A 5 12.75 -0.79 8.36
C ALA A 5 11.53 -1.65 7.97
N ALA A 6 11.47 -2.90 8.44
CA ALA A 6 10.36 -3.79 8.14
C ALA A 6 9.04 -3.30 8.76
N ARG A 7 9.10 -2.76 9.98
CA ARG A 7 7.95 -2.15 10.65
C ARG A 7 7.46 -0.92 9.89
N SER A 8 8.37 -0.01 9.52
CA SER A 8 8.00 1.21 8.78
C SER A 8 7.39 0.90 7.41
N LEU A 9 7.93 -0.08 6.69
CA LEU A 9 7.32 -0.54 5.43
C LEU A 9 5.91 -1.10 5.67
N GLY A 10 5.73 -1.95 6.69
CA GLY A 10 4.43 -2.52 7.03
C GLY A 10 3.38 -1.47 7.39
N GLU A 11 3.77 -0.46 8.16
CA GLU A 11 2.92 0.69 8.52
C GLU A 11 2.49 1.50 7.30
N GLU A 12 3.40 1.72 6.35
CA GLU A 12 3.09 2.41 5.11
C GLU A 12 2.06 1.65 4.26
N LEU A 13 2.23 0.33 4.10
CA LEU A 13 1.25 -0.50 3.40
C LEU A 13 -0.12 -0.49 4.09
N ARG A 14 -0.13 -0.57 5.42
CA ARG A 14 -1.36 -0.45 6.22
C ARG A 14 -2.02 0.91 6.01
N ARG A 15 -1.24 2.00 6.00
CA ARG A 15 -1.74 3.36 5.76
C ARG A 15 -2.45 3.46 4.43
N VAL A 16 -1.83 2.97 3.36
CA VAL A 16 -2.42 2.91 2.02
C VAL A 16 -3.75 2.16 2.03
N ARG A 17 -3.76 0.95 2.61
CA ARG A 17 -4.98 0.13 2.66
C ARG A 17 -6.12 0.82 3.41
N VAL A 18 -5.82 1.44 4.55
CA VAL A 18 -6.83 2.13 5.38
C VAL A 18 -7.32 3.40 4.70
N ALA A 19 -6.45 4.16 4.02
CA ALA A 19 -6.83 5.34 3.25
C ALA A 19 -7.81 5.00 2.12
N GLU A 20 -7.69 3.82 1.53
CA GLU A 20 -8.63 3.30 0.52
C GLU A 20 -9.92 2.71 1.11
N GLY A 21 -10.05 2.67 2.44
CA GLY A 21 -11.20 2.06 3.12
C GLY A 21 -11.30 0.54 2.91
N LEU A 22 -10.18 -0.13 2.64
CA LEU A 22 -10.16 -1.55 2.31
C LEU A 22 -9.90 -2.42 3.55
N SER A 23 -10.71 -3.48 3.70
CA SER A 23 -10.36 -4.58 4.59
C SER A 23 -9.14 -5.35 4.03
N LEU A 24 -8.45 -6.10 4.88
CA LEU A 24 -7.36 -6.98 4.44
C LEU A 24 -7.81 -7.94 3.32
N ARG A 25 -9.01 -8.52 3.46
CA ARG A 25 -9.58 -9.42 2.44
C ARG A 25 -9.85 -8.68 1.13
N ALA A 26 -10.39 -7.47 1.19
CA ALA A 26 -10.65 -6.67 -0.01
C ALA A 26 -9.35 -6.28 -0.72
N MET A 27 -8.34 -5.87 0.04
CA MET A 27 -7.02 -5.54 -0.50
C MET A 27 -6.35 -6.76 -1.13
N ALA A 28 -6.39 -7.91 -0.48
CA ALA A 28 -5.81 -9.15 -1.00
C ALA A 28 -6.42 -9.51 -2.37
N ARG A 29 -7.75 -9.42 -2.51
CA ARG A 29 -8.42 -9.63 -3.81
C ARG A 29 -7.96 -8.64 -4.87
N ARG A 30 -7.86 -7.35 -4.55
CA ARG A 30 -7.38 -6.32 -5.51
C ARG A 30 -5.93 -6.55 -5.95
N LEU A 31 -5.10 -7.10 -5.06
CA LEU A 31 -3.71 -7.43 -5.34
C LEU A 31 -3.53 -8.79 -6.03
N GLY A 32 -4.60 -9.56 -6.24
CA GLY A 32 -4.52 -10.91 -6.80
C GLY A 32 -3.87 -11.93 -5.86
N LEU A 33 -3.93 -11.70 -4.55
CA LEU A 33 -3.39 -12.61 -3.54
C LEU A 33 -4.44 -13.65 -3.14
N SER A 34 -4.01 -14.92 -3.04
CA SER A 34 -4.87 -16.04 -2.63
C SER A 34 -5.30 -15.95 -1.16
N ALA A 35 -4.47 -15.38 -0.29
CA ALA A 35 -4.73 -15.27 1.13
C ALA A 35 -4.43 -13.87 1.69
N HIS A 36 -5.30 -13.40 2.57
CA HIS A 36 -5.12 -12.14 3.30
C HIS A 36 -4.11 -12.24 4.45
N SER A 37 -3.72 -13.45 4.85
CA SER A 37 -2.65 -13.69 5.83
C SER A 37 -1.30 -13.13 5.36
N ALA A 38 -0.99 -13.23 4.06
CA ALA A 38 0.20 -12.61 3.51
C ALA A 38 0.24 -11.09 3.76
N LEU A 39 -0.90 -10.41 3.68
CA LEU A 39 -0.98 -8.98 3.99
C LEU A 39 -0.80 -8.71 5.48
N VAL A 40 -1.32 -9.57 6.36
CA VAL A 40 -1.06 -9.48 7.80
C VAL A 40 0.44 -9.55 8.08
N ASP A 41 1.14 -10.49 7.45
CA ASP A 41 2.58 -10.66 7.62
C ASP A 41 3.38 -9.46 7.08
N PHE A 42 2.94 -8.89 5.95
CA PHE A 42 3.56 -7.69 5.39
C PHE A 42 3.35 -6.47 6.28
N GLU A 43 2.11 -6.21 6.72
CA GLU A 43 1.77 -5.05 7.56
C GLU A 43 2.40 -5.14 8.95
N ARG A 44 2.70 -6.34 9.43
CA ARG A 44 3.45 -6.56 10.69
C ARG A 44 4.97 -6.57 10.49
N GLY A 45 5.47 -6.40 9.27
CA GLY A 45 6.89 -6.46 8.92
C GLY A 45 7.53 -7.85 9.04
N GLN A 46 6.73 -8.89 9.28
CA GLN A 46 7.19 -10.26 9.45
C GLN A 46 7.74 -10.82 8.12
N ARG A 47 7.06 -10.50 7.02
CA ARG A 47 7.45 -10.90 5.66
C ARG A 47 7.74 -9.68 4.79
N VAL A 48 8.77 -9.76 3.94
CA VAL A 48 9.03 -8.72 2.94
C VAL A 48 8.14 -8.95 1.72
N PRO A 49 7.36 -7.95 1.29
CA PRO A 49 6.57 -8.05 0.06
C PRO A 49 7.47 -8.15 -1.18
N SER A 50 6.98 -8.84 -2.20
CA SER A 50 7.65 -8.88 -3.51
C SER A 50 7.48 -7.55 -4.25
N PRO A 51 8.35 -7.24 -5.23
CA PRO A 51 8.20 -6.06 -6.07
C PRO A 51 6.84 -6.00 -6.78
N ALA A 52 6.30 -7.15 -7.20
CA ALA A 52 4.99 -7.24 -7.84
C ALA A 52 3.84 -6.82 -6.90
N VAL A 53 3.93 -7.18 -5.62
CA VAL A 53 2.96 -6.74 -4.60
C VAL A 53 3.04 -5.22 -4.43
N LEU A 54 4.24 -4.65 -4.31
CA LEU A 54 4.42 -3.20 -4.18
C LEU A 54 3.87 -2.44 -5.40
N ALA A 55 4.11 -2.95 -6.61
CA ALA A 55 3.53 -2.39 -7.82
C ALA A 55 1.98 -2.41 -7.79
N GLY A 56 1.38 -3.41 -7.14
CA GLY A 56 -0.06 -3.44 -6.88
C GLY A 56 -0.54 -2.32 -5.96
N TYR A 57 0.20 -2.01 -4.89
CA TYR A 57 -0.10 -0.86 -4.01
C TYR A 57 -0.01 0.47 -4.76
N VAL A 58 1.02 0.66 -5.58
CA VAL A 58 1.20 1.86 -6.42
C VAL A 58 0.00 2.06 -7.35
N ARG A 59 -0.48 0.99 -8.00
CA ARG A 59 -1.65 1.07 -8.90
C ARG A 59 -2.95 1.42 -8.18
N ILE A 60 -3.11 1.02 -6.93
CA ILE A 60 -4.36 1.21 -6.18
C ILE A 60 -4.47 2.65 -5.65
N ASP A 61 -3.39 3.18 -5.08
CA ASP A 61 -3.42 4.43 -4.31
C ASP A 61 -2.65 5.58 -4.98
N GLY A 62 -1.77 5.28 -5.94
CA GLY A 62 -0.89 6.26 -6.57
C GLY A 62 0.25 6.71 -5.64
N VAL A 63 0.61 5.90 -4.63
CA VAL A 63 1.86 6.11 -3.88
C VAL A 63 3.05 6.05 -4.82
N ASP A 64 4.03 6.92 -4.60
CA ASP A 64 5.27 6.92 -5.37
C ASP A 64 5.98 5.55 -5.25
N ALA A 65 6.17 4.90 -6.40
CA ALA A 65 6.85 3.62 -6.50
C ALA A 65 8.30 3.69 -5.97
N ALA A 66 8.97 4.84 -6.12
CA ALA A 66 10.31 5.04 -5.62
C ALA A 66 10.35 4.92 -4.09
N VAL A 67 9.37 5.49 -3.39
CA VAL A 67 9.28 5.44 -1.92
C VAL A 67 9.15 3.99 -1.44
N LEU A 68 8.19 3.22 -1.95
CA LEU A 68 7.98 1.83 -1.53
C LEU A 68 9.19 0.94 -1.87
N ARG A 69 9.84 1.19 -3.01
CA ARG A 69 11.07 0.49 -3.40
C ARG A 69 12.22 0.77 -2.42
N THR A 70 12.48 2.04 -2.11
CA THR A 70 13.53 2.44 -1.16
C THR A 70 13.29 1.85 0.23
N MET A 71 12.04 1.85 0.71
CA MET A 71 11.69 1.23 1.98
C MET A 71 11.97 -0.28 1.96
N ARG A 72 11.59 -0.99 0.89
CA ARG A 72 11.87 -2.42 0.73
C ARG A 72 13.37 -2.71 0.69
N GLU A 73 14.15 -1.92 -0.03
CA GLU A 73 15.61 -2.06 -0.09
C GLU A 73 16.25 -1.89 1.29
N ALA A 74 15.76 -0.96 2.11
CA ALA A 74 16.19 -0.82 3.49
C ALA A 74 15.92 -2.08 4.31
N VAL A 75 14.75 -2.71 4.17
CA VAL A 75 14.44 -3.99 4.84
C VAL A 75 15.39 -5.09 4.41
N VAL A 76 15.64 -5.23 3.10
CA VAL A 76 16.53 -6.27 2.58
C VAL A 76 17.95 -6.06 3.10
N ARG A 77 18.45 -4.81 3.08
CA ARG A 77 19.78 -4.46 3.59
C ARG A 77 19.93 -4.78 5.08
N GLU A 78 18.94 -4.43 5.90
CA GLU A 78 18.96 -4.72 7.34
C GLU A 78 18.98 -6.23 7.60
N ARG A 79 18.13 -7.00 6.91
CA ARG A 79 18.10 -8.47 7.04
C ARG A 79 19.38 -9.15 6.55
N LEU A 80 20.06 -8.59 5.54
CA LEU A 80 21.34 -9.10 5.09
C LEU A 80 22.43 -8.86 6.15
N ARG A 81 22.48 -7.67 6.76
CA ARG A 81 23.40 -7.35 7.88
C ARG A 81 23.20 -8.28 9.07
N GLU A 82 21.95 -8.52 9.45
CA GLU A 82 21.60 -9.45 10.53
C GLU A 82 22.08 -10.88 10.24
N ARG A 83 21.98 -11.32 8.97
CA ARG A 83 22.43 -12.65 8.56
C ARG A 83 23.95 -12.76 8.44
N SER A 84 24.63 -11.69 8.02
CA SER A 84 26.09 -11.67 7.88
C SER A 84 26.83 -11.49 9.22
N GLY A 85 26.13 -11.18 10.31
CA GLY A 85 26.74 -10.94 11.62
C GLY A 85 27.48 -9.61 11.74
N GLU A 86 27.31 -8.70 10.77
CA GLU A 86 27.88 -7.36 10.84
C GLU A 86 27.08 -6.51 11.84
N PRO A 87 27.73 -5.85 12.81
CA PRO A 87 27.01 -5.07 13.82
C PRO A 87 26.22 -3.94 13.17
N VAL A 88 24.92 -3.91 13.45
CA VAL A 88 24.03 -2.82 13.05
C VAL A 88 24.47 -1.55 13.77
N VAL A 89 25.13 -0.64 13.06
CA VAL A 89 25.31 0.74 13.54
C VAL A 89 23.95 1.40 13.55
N VAL A 90 23.29 1.41 14.71
CA VAL A 90 22.04 2.14 14.93
C VAL A 90 22.38 3.63 14.96
N VAL A 91 22.47 4.25 13.77
CA VAL A 91 22.43 5.71 13.68
C VAL A 91 20.97 6.09 13.94
N GLY A 92 20.72 6.59 15.16
CA GLY A 92 19.42 7.08 15.57
C GLY A 92 18.95 8.20 14.66
N SER A 93 18.23 7.84 13.59
CA SER A 93 17.66 8.81 12.67
C SER A 93 16.17 8.92 12.98
N GLN A 94 15.85 9.73 13.98
CA GLN A 94 14.52 10.32 14.07
C GLN A 94 14.32 11.19 12.83
N VAL A 95 13.59 10.69 11.84
CA VAL A 95 12.93 11.55 10.86
C VAL A 95 11.46 11.18 10.85
N GLY A 96 10.77 11.61 11.92
CA GLY A 96 9.34 11.82 11.92
C GLY A 96 9.01 12.98 10.98
N GLY A 97 9.23 12.80 9.68
CA GLY A 97 8.85 13.75 8.65
C GLY A 97 7.35 13.68 8.44
N ARG A 98 6.59 14.50 9.17
CA ARG A 98 5.21 14.86 8.85
C ARG A 98 5.16 15.59 7.51
N VAL A 99 5.32 14.88 6.41
CA VAL A 99 5.02 15.36 5.04
C VAL A 99 3.89 14.51 4.48
N GLY A 100 2.70 14.68 5.02
CA GLY A 100 1.56 13.85 4.60
C GLY A 100 0.18 14.45 4.81
N GLY A 101 0.00 15.39 5.74
CA GLY A 101 -1.33 15.89 6.11
C GLY A 101 -2.09 16.51 4.94
N LEU A 102 -1.49 17.51 4.27
CA LEU A 102 -2.14 18.21 3.15
C LEU A 102 -2.26 17.34 1.89
N CYS A 103 -1.25 16.53 1.58
CA CYS A 103 -1.25 15.71 0.37
C CYS A 103 -2.17 14.47 0.49
N ALA A 104 -2.41 13.95 1.70
CA ALA A 104 -3.37 12.87 1.93
C ALA A 104 -4.82 13.36 1.83
N VAL A 105 -5.13 14.55 2.37
CA VAL A 105 -6.47 15.15 2.28
C VAL A 105 -6.82 15.51 0.84
N LEU A 106 -5.88 16.11 0.09
CA LEU A 106 -6.09 16.42 -1.33
C LEU A 106 -6.24 15.15 -2.19
N ARG A 107 -5.47 14.09 -1.91
CA ARG A 107 -5.64 12.79 -2.58
C ARG A 107 -6.96 12.11 -2.21
N ALA A 108 -7.39 12.18 -0.96
CA ALA A 108 -8.68 11.65 -0.53
C ALA A 108 -9.85 12.38 -1.22
N ALA A 109 -9.79 13.72 -1.31
CA ALA A 109 -10.78 14.53 -2.02
C ALA A 109 -10.84 14.20 -3.52
N ALA A 110 -9.69 14.10 -4.18
CA ALA A 110 -9.61 13.70 -5.59
C ALA A 110 -10.20 12.28 -5.84
N ARG A 111 -10.01 11.35 -4.89
CA ARG A 111 -10.55 9.98 -4.99
C ARG A 111 -12.06 9.90 -4.79
N LEU A 112 -12.65 10.72 -3.93
CA LEU A 112 -14.11 10.82 -3.83
C LEU A 112 -14.71 11.28 -5.17
N LEU A 113 -14.09 12.27 -5.82
CA LEU A 113 -14.51 12.76 -7.13
C LEU A 113 -14.37 11.69 -8.23
N SER A 114 -13.24 10.96 -8.29
CA SER A 114 -13.07 9.86 -9.25
C SER A 114 -14.01 8.67 -8.99
N ARG A 115 -14.36 8.35 -7.74
CA ARG A 115 -15.34 7.30 -7.43
C ARG A 115 -16.76 7.69 -7.85
N CYS A 116 -17.12 8.97 -7.77
CA CYS A 116 -18.36 9.47 -8.34
C CYS A 116 -18.39 9.30 -9.87
N ALA A 117 -17.31 9.65 -10.57
CA ALA A 117 -17.23 9.49 -12.03
C ALA A 117 -17.38 8.02 -12.47
N ALA A 118 -16.68 7.09 -11.82
CA ALA A 118 -16.79 5.66 -12.13
C ALA A 118 -18.18 5.07 -11.82
N CYS A 119 -18.86 5.55 -10.77
CA CYS A 119 -20.23 5.13 -10.47
C CYS A 119 -21.24 5.66 -11.50
N VAL A 120 -21.09 6.89 -11.97
CA VAL A 120 -21.98 7.49 -12.98
C VAL A 120 -21.83 6.76 -14.33
N GLU A 121 -20.61 6.46 -14.78
CA GLU A 121 -20.39 5.71 -16.01
C GLU A 121 -20.92 4.27 -15.93
N ALA A 122 -20.75 3.59 -14.78
CA ALA A 122 -21.29 2.26 -14.57
C ALA A 122 -22.83 2.24 -14.57
N ALA A 123 -23.46 3.26 -13.97
CA ALA A 123 -24.91 3.42 -13.97
C ALA A 123 -25.46 3.73 -15.38
N ALA A 124 -24.79 4.61 -16.14
CA ALA A 124 -25.16 4.94 -17.51
C ALA A 124 -25.10 3.70 -18.43
N ARG A 125 -24.02 2.92 -18.36
CA ARG A 125 -23.86 1.68 -19.13
C ARG A 125 -24.88 0.61 -18.75
N TRP A 126 -25.26 0.54 -17.47
CA TRP A 126 -26.31 -0.38 -17.03
C TRP A 126 -27.69 0.04 -17.56
N PHE A 127 -27.98 1.34 -17.60
CA PHE A 127 -29.24 1.88 -18.12
C PHE A 127 -29.36 1.66 -19.63
N GLU A 128 -28.32 1.96 -20.41
CA GLU A 128 -28.29 1.66 -21.86
C GLU A 128 -28.50 0.17 -22.16
N LYS A 129 -27.94 -0.71 -21.33
CA LYS A 129 -28.09 -2.17 -21.50
C LYS A 129 -29.48 -2.70 -21.14
N ARG A 130 -30.29 -1.94 -20.39
CA ARG A 130 -31.66 -2.35 -20.00
C ARG A 130 -32.79 -1.54 -20.65
N GLY A 131 -32.51 -0.36 -21.20
CA GLY A 131 -33.50 0.56 -21.78
C GLY A 131 -33.80 0.36 -23.28
N GLY A 132 -33.63 -0.85 -23.81
CA GLY A 132 -33.82 -1.15 -25.24
C GLY A 132 -34.94 -2.14 -25.54
N ARG A 133 -36.16 -1.84 -25.08
CA ARG A 133 -37.43 -2.37 -25.64
C ARG A 133 -38.61 -1.64 -25.00
N VAL A 134 -39.03 -0.54 -25.63
CA VAL A 134 -40.44 -0.14 -25.68
C VAL A 134 -40.79 -0.05 -27.15
#